data_AF-I7FWC8-F1
#
_entry.id   AF-I7FWC8-F1
#
_cell.length_a   1.000
_cell.length_b   1.000
_cell.length_c   1.000
_cell.angle_alpha   90.00
_cell.angle_beta   90.00
_cell.angle_gamma   90.00
#
_symmetry.space_group_name_H-M   'P 1'
#
loop_
_entity.id
_entity.type
_entity.pdbx_description
1 polymer ?
#
loop_
_entity_poly.entity_id
_entity_poly.type
_entity_poly.pdbx_seq_one_letter_code
_entity_poly.pdbx_strand_id
1 'polypeptide(L)' 'MTFDRVPVPDLLGTLDGKQPINDERQPMSTRQIHSINDIRTAIRELSARATLARKEGRSEDAAEIEQRIAKYREELAARP' A
#
# COMPACT_ATOMS: atom_id res chain seq x y z
N MET A 1 32.31 33.94 -53.85
CA MET A 1 30.83 33.94 -53.74
C MET A 1 30.34 32.50 -53.70
N THR A 2 29.87 32.06 -52.53
CA THR A 2 28.67 31.23 -52.29
C THR A 2 28.69 30.89 -50.80
N PHE A 3 27.82 31.58 -50.06
CA PHE A 3 27.46 31.21 -48.70
C PHE A 3 26.55 29.98 -48.84
N ASP A 4 27.02 28.81 -48.44
CA ASP A 4 26.11 27.70 -48.16
C ASP A 4 25.92 27.56 -46.66
N ARG A 5 24.68 27.87 -46.29
CA ARG A 5 24.16 28.16 -44.98
C ARG A 5 23.42 26.89 -44.54
N VAL A 6 24.09 26.12 -43.68
CA VAL A 6 23.62 25.19 -42.63
C VAL A 6 22.13 24.75 -42.67
N PRO A 7 21.83 23.45 -42.45
CA PRO A 7 21.34 23.14 -41.10
C PRO A 7 22.10 21.98 -40.43
N VAL A 8 22.68 22.31 -39.28
CA VAL A 8 23.01 21.39 -38.20
C VAL A 8 21.71 20.76 -37.72
N PRO A 9 21.67 19.45 -37.45
CA PRO A 9 20.58 18.89 -36.66
C PRO A 9 20.76 19.34 -35.20
N ASP A 10 20.27 20.54 -34.88
CA ASP A 10 19.90 20.87 -33.51
C ASP A 10 18.54 20.23 -33.22
N LEU A 11 18.37 19.83 -31.95
CA LEU A 11 17.16 19.35 -31.29
C LEU A 11 16.98 17.84 -31.22
N LEU A 12 17.76 17.21 -30.32
CA LEU A 12 17.09 16.45 -29.26
C LEU A 12 17.83 16.55 -27.93
N GLY A 13 17.79 17.76 -27.37
CA GLY A 13 18.12 18.03 -25.98
C GLY A 13 17.03 18.91 -25.37
N THR A 14 15.91 18.32 -24.96
CA THR A 14 14.99 18.93 -23.99
C THR A 14 14.42 17.82 -23.11
N LEU A 15 15.11 17.62 -21.99
CA LEU A 15 14.52 17.64 -20.65
C LEU A 15 13.03 17.31 -20.55
N ASP A 16 12.72 16.04 -20.32
CA ASP A 16 11.67 15.64 -19.39
C ASP A 16 12.34 14.65 -18.42
N GLY A 17 12.76 15.00 -17.21
CA GLY A 17 12.14 16.00 -16.35
C GLY A 17 10.93 15.45 -15.61
N LYS A 18 10.66 14.13 -15.63
CA LYS A 18 9.91 13.34 -14.63
C LYS A 18 9.76 11.93 -15.18
N GLN A 19 10.75 11.06 -14.98
CA GLN A 19 10.34 9.73 -14.56
C GLN A 19 9.91 9.92 -13.11
N PRO A 20 8.60 9.91 -12.78
CA PRO A 20 8.23 9.80 -11.40
C PRO A 20 8.97 8.58 -10.88
N ILE A 21 9.70 8.78 -9.79
CA ILE A 21 9.74 7.81 -8.73
C ILE A 21 8.36 7.17 -8.69
N ASN A 22 8.21 6.02 -9.33
CA ASN A 22 7.12 5.14 -9.01
C ASN A 22 7.49 4.70 -7.59
N ASP A 23 7.11 5.56 -6.65
CA ASP A 23 6.68 5.22 -5.32
C ASP A 23 5.50 4.26 -5.57
N GLU A 24 5.83 3.07 -6.08
CA GLU A 24 5.08 1.87 -5.84
C GLU A 24 5.26 1.60 -4.34
N ARG A 25 4.74 2.51 -3.51
CA ARG A 25 3.84 2.09 -2.45
C ARG A 25 2.80 1.27 -3.16
N GLN A 26 3.17 0.01 -3.32
CA GLN A 26 2.36 -1.07 -3.80
C GLN A 26 0.96 -0.76 -3.30
N PRO A 27 -0.04 -0.53 -4.18
CA PRO A 27 -1.40 -0.64 -3.74
C PRO A 27 -1.45 -2.06 -3.21
N MET A 28 -1.51 -2.22 -1.88
CA MET A 28 -1.72 -3.49 -1.19
C MET A 28 -3.00 -4.04 -1.80
N SER A 29 -2.79 -4.75 -2.92
CA SER A 29 -3.83 -5.23 -3.78
C SER A 29 -4.59 -6.19 -2.92
N THR A 30 -5.87 -5.90 -2.84
CA THR A 30 -6.81 -6.67 -2.08
C THR A 30 -6.59 -8.15 -2.36
N ARG A 31 -6.47 -8.90 -1.25
CA ARG A 31 -6.77 -10.34 -1.15
C ARG A 31 -5.63 -11.28 -1.50
N GLN A 32 -4.67 -11.40 -0.60
CA GLN A 32 -4.24 -12.68 -0.04
C GLN A 32 -3.35 -12.42 1.20
N ILE A 33 -3.95 -12.38 2.40
CA ILE A 33 -3.18 -12.38 3.65
C ILE A 33 -2.57 -13.77 3.77
N HIS A 34 -1.31 -13.95 3.38
CA HIS A 34 -0.67 -15.27 3.40
C HIS A 34 0.64 -15.33 4.16
N SER A 35 1.25 -14.22 4.56
CA SER A 35 2.41 -14.25 5.45
C SER A 35 1.99 -14.06 6.91
N ILE A 36 2.67 -14.77 7.83
CA ILE A 36 2.48 -14.63 9.28
C ILE A 36 2.68 -13.17 9.71
N ASN A 37 3.60 -12.45 9.06
CA ASN A 37 3.79 -11.01 9.30
C ASN A 37 2.56 -10.19 8.88
N ASP A 38 1.93 -10.50 7.75
CA ASP A 38 0.70 -9.82 7.33
C ASP A 38 -0.45 -10.10 8.29
N ILE A 39 -0.56 -11.33 8.79
CA ILE A 39 -1.55 -11.70 9.82
C ILE A 39 -1.32 -10.87 11.09
N ARG A 40 -0.07 -10.73 11.55
CA ARG A 40 0.29 -9.90 12.71
C ARG A 40 -0.03 -8.42 12.48
N THR A 41 0.28 -7.90 11.29
CA THR A 41 -0.03 -6.51 10.91
C THR A 41 -1.53 -6.29 10.89
N ALA A 42 -2.30 -7.19 10.25
CA ALA A 42 -3.75 -7.12 10.21
C ALA A 42 -4.36 -7.17 11.62
N ILE A 43 -3.86 -8.01 12.52
CA ILE A 43 -4.32 -8.05 13.92
C ILE A 43 -4.11 -6.70 14.61
N ARG A 44 -2.95 -6.05 14.44
CA ARG A 44 -2.67 -4.74 15.06
C ARG A 44 -3.60 -3.65 14.53
N GLU A 45 -3.76 -3.58 13.21
CA GLU A 45 -4.64 -2.60 12.57
C GLU A 45 -6.11 -2.79 12.98
N LEU A 46 -6.58 -4.04 12.98
CA LEU A 46 -7.93 -4.36 13.43
C LEU A 46 -8.10 -4.04 14.92
N SER A 47 -7.11 -4.30 15.77
CA SER A 47 -7.18 -3.97 17.20
C SER A 47 -7.33 -2.45 17.42
N ALA A 48 -6.60 -1.65 16.63
CA ALA A 48 -6.74 -0.19 16.67
C ALA A 48 -8.14 0.26 16.24
N ARG A 49 -8.68 -0.33 15.18
CA ARG A 49 -10.04 -0.04 14.70
C ARG A 49 -11.13 -0.46 15.70
N ALA A 50 -11.00 -1.63 16.34
CA ALA A 50 -11.93 -2.07 17.39
C ALA A 50 -11.91 -1.12 18.59
N THR A 51 -10.73 -0.67 19.00
CA THR A 51 -10.58 0.31 20.09
C THR A 51 -11.26 1.63 19.75
N LEU A 52 -11.11 2.09 18.51
CA LEU A 52 -11.75 3.32 18.02
C LEU A 52 -13.27 3.16 17.94
N ALA A 53 -13.76 2.05 17.40
CA ALA A 53 -15.19 1.74 17.35
C ALA A 53 -15.82 1.70 18.76
N ARG A 54 -15.13 1.09 19.75
CA ARG A 54 -15.56 1.14 21.16
C ARG A 54 -15.64 2.56 21.71
N LYS A 55 -14.67 3.43 21.39
CA LYS A 55 -14.65 4.83 21.81
C LYS A 55 -15.78 5.65 21.19
N GLU A 56 -16.17 5.32 19.97
CA GLU A 56 -17.27 5.97 19.25
C GLU A 56 -18.65 5.38 19.61
N GLY A 57 -18.72 4.40 20.52
CA GLY A 57 -19.96 3.74 20.91
C GLY A 57 -20.46 2.70 19.90
N ARG A 58 -19.68 2.41 18.86
CA ARG A 58 -19.97 1.39 17.83
C ARG A 58 -19.53 0.00 18.31
N SER A 59 -20.21 -0.49 19.34
CA SER A 59 -19.87 -1.78 19.98
C SER A 59 -20.06 -2.98 19.06
N GLU A 60 -21.00 -2.92 18.12
CA GLU A 60 -21.22 -3.97 17.12
C GLU A 60 -20.03 -4.11 16.16
N ASP A 61 -19.56 -3.00 15.58
CA ASP A 61 -18.36 -2.94 14.75
C ASP A 61 -17.14 -3.50 15.51
N ALA A 62 -16.98 -3.09 16.78
CA ALA A 62 -15.89 -3.58 17.61
C ALA A 62 -15.95 -5.10 17.83
N ALA A 63 -17.15 -5.66 18.07
CA ALA A 63 -17.35 -7.09 18.26
C ALA A 63 -17.07 -7.88 16.98
N GLU A 64 -17.48 -7.39 15.82
CA GLU A 64 -17.16 -8.04 14.53
C GLU A 64 -15.65 -8.00 14.22
N ILE A 65 -15.01 -6.86 14.49
CA ILE A 65 -13.56 -6.72 14.29
C ILE A 65 -12.79 -7.66 15.24
N GLU A 66 -13.23 -7.80 16.49
CA GLU A 66 -12.62 -8.72 17.46
C GLU A 66 -12.77 -10.19 17.08
N GLN A 67 -13.93 -10.59 16.54
CA GLN A 67 -14.12 -11.93 15.99
C GLN A 67 -13.15 -12.21 14.83
N ARG A 68 -12.91 -11.22 13.95
CA ARG A 68 -11.92 -11.36 12.87
C ARG A 68 -10.49 -11.47 13.40
N ILE A 69 -10.15 -10.72 14.44
CA ILE A 69 -8.85 -10.84 15.12
C ILE A 69 -8.67 -12.24 15.71
N ALA A 70 -9.69 -12.79 16.38
CA ALA A 70 -9.63 -14.13 16.95
C ALA A 70 -9.29 -15.18 15.88
N LYS A 71 -9.97 -15.14 14.74
CA LYS A 71 -9.68 -16.02 13.60
C LYS A 71 -8.23 -15.90 13.12
N TYR A 72 -7.70 -14.69 13.00
CA TYR A 72 -6.29 -14.50 12.61
C TYR A 72 -5.29 -15.02 13.66
N ARG A 73 -5.63 -14.94 14.95
CA ARG A 73 -4.80 -15.49 16.03
C ARG A 73 -4.79 -17.02 16.01
N GLU A 74 -5.91 -17.64 15.70
CA GLU A 74 -6.01 -19.10 15.50
C GLU A 74 -5.14 -19.56 14.33
N GLU A 75 -5.22 -18.86 13.18
CA GLU A 75 -4.37 -19.13 12.02
C GLU A 75 -2.86 -18.97 12.32
N LEU A 76 -2.52 -18.04 13.22
CA LEU A 76 -1.17 -17.84 13.74
C LEU A 76 -0.72 -18.98 14.66
N ALA A 77 -1.62 -19.46 15.52
CA ALA A 77 -1.34 -20.57 16.44
C ALA A 77 -1.22 -21.92 15.72
N ALA A 78 -1.93 -22.09 14.60
CA ALA A 78 -1.86 -23.27 13.75
C ALA A 78 -0.55 -23.37 12.94
N ARG A 79 0.24 -22.30 12.86
CA ARG A 79 1.52 -22.25 12.13
C ARG A 79 2.69 -22.11 13.13
N PRO A 80 3.41 -23.20 13.45
CA PRO A 80 4.51 -23.18 14.43
C PRO A 80 5.74 -22.40 13.96
#